data_AF-A0A973HV37-F1
#
_entry.id   AF-A0A973HV37-F1
#
_cell.length_a   1.000
_cell.length_b   1.000
_cell.length_c   1.000
_cell.angle_alpha   90.00
_cell.angle_beta   90.00
_cell.angle_gamma   90.00
#
_symmetry.space_group_name_H-M   'P 1'
#
loop_
_entity.id
_entity.type
_entity.pdbx_description
1 polymer ?
#
loop_
_entity_poly.entity_id
_entity_poly.type
_entity_poly.pdbx_seq_one_letter_code
_entity_poly.pdbx_strand_id
1 'polypeptide(L)' 'RAIDVRAVRANIERLKAENPEGSVIIQADEYSNTGLLVRVMDQVRLAGISNISISAEMSGS' A
#
# COMPACT_ATOMS: atom_id res chain seq x y z
N ARG A 1 -4.82 6.66 -12.10
CA ARG A 1 -5.38 7.78 -11.29
C ARG A 1 -4.52 7.92 -10.05
N ALA A 2 -3.95 9.10 -9.79
CA ALA A 2 -3.23 9.35 -8.54
C ALA A 2 -4.23 9.37 -7.37
N ILE A 3 -3.87 8.74 -6.25
CA ILE A 3 -4.69 8.67 -5.04
C ILE A 3 -3.89 9.35 -3.92
N ASP A 4 -4.54 10.20 -3.14
CA ASP A 4 -3.93 10.75 -1.93
C ASP A 4 -3.65 9.62 -0.94
N VAL A 5 -2.49 9.64 -0.28
CA VAL A 5 -2.12 8.67 0.75
C VAL A 5 -3.18 8.56 1.84
N ARG A 6 -3.84 9.67 2.20
CA ARG A 6 -4.92 9.69 3.21
C ARG A 6 -6.14 8.86 2.81
N ALA A 7 -6.39 8.71 1.51
CA ALA A 7 -7.49 7.89 1.00
C ALA A 7 -7.13 6.40 0.94
N VAL A 8 -5.84 6.03 1.08
CA VAL A 8 -5.40 4.63 1.07
C VAL A 8 -6.09 3.86 2.19
N ARG A 9 -6.11 4.38 3.42
CA ARG A 9 -6.71 3.67 4.56
C ARG A 9 -8.18 3.32 4.32
N ALA A 10 -8.99 4.31 3.96
CA ALA A 10 -10.43 4.09 3.72
C ALA A 10 -10.68 3.06 2.61
N ASN A 11 -9.85 3.06 1.56
CA ASN A 11 -9.95 2.06 0.50
C ASN A 11 -9.59 0.66 1.00
N ILE A 12 -8.53 0.52 1.79
CA ILE A 12 -8.09 -0.75 2.34
C ILE A 12 -9.11 -1.31 3.35
N GLU A 13 -9.67 -0.47 4.22
CA GLU A 13 -10.73 -0.87 5.17
C GLU A 13 -11.94 -1.44 4.43
N ARG A 14 -12.39 -0.77 3.36
CA ARG A 14 -13.48 -1.26 2.52
C ARG A 14 -13.14 -2.60 1.87
N LEU A 15 -11.97 -2.71 1.24
CA LEU A 15 -11.52 -3.94 0.59
C LEU A 15 -11.35 -5.10 1.59
N LYS A 16 -10.89 -4.82 2.81
CA LYS A 16 -10.78 -5.81 3.89
C LYS A 16 -12.15 -6.26 4.38
N ALA A 17 -13.14 -5.37 4.45
CA ALA A 17 -14.51 -5.77 4.79
C ALA A 17 -15.10 -6.74 3.74
N GLU A 18 -14.72 -6.58 2.47
CA GLU A 18 -15.09 -7.47 1.38
C GLU A 18 -14.25 -8.76 1.34
N ASN A 19 -12.98 -8.71 1.78
CA ASN A 19 -12.06 -9.83 1.86
C ASN A 19 -11.19 -9.78 3.14
N PRO A 20 -11.66 -10.35 4.27
CA PRO A 20 -10.98 -10.23 5.56
C PRO A 20 -9.57 -10.81 5.62
N GLU A 21 -9.32 -11.86 4.83
CA GLU A 21 -8.02 -12.57 4.73
C GLU A 21 -7.11 -11.97 3.64
N GLY A 22 -7.54 -10.87 3.02
CA GLY A 22 -6.78 -10.19 1.97
C GLY A 22 -5.42 -9.69 2.45
N SER A 23 -4.43 -9.76 1.57
CA SER A 23 -3.09 -9.19 1.78
C SER A 23 -2.88 -7.97 0.89
N VAL A 24 -1.88 -7.15 1.22
CA VAL A 24 -1.51 -5.98 0.43
C VAL A 24 -0.14 -6.18 -0.19
N ILE A 25 -0.04 -5.93 -1.49
CA ILE A 25 1.22 -5.86 -2.23
C ILE A 25 1.46 -4.39 -2.58
N ILE A 26 2.63 -3.87 -2.23
CA ILE A 26 3.06 -2.52 -2.58
C ILE A 26 4.17 -2.64 -3.61
N GLN A 27 3.87 -2.25 -4.85
CA GLN A 27 4.85 -2.09 -5.89
C GLN A 27 5.35 -0.64 -5.88
N ALA A 28 6.64 -0.48 -5.65
CA ALA A 28 7.29 0.82 -5.60
C ALA A 28 8.33 0.89 -6.72
N ASP A 29 8.42 2.03 -7.39
CA ASP A 29 9.56 2.29 -8.28
C ASP A 29 10.87 2.29 -7.47
N GLU A 30 11.96 1.79 -8.05
CA GLU A 30 13.28 1.78 -7.41
C GLU A 30 13.72 3.16 -6.91
N TYR A 31 13.36 4.22 -7.62
CA TYR A 31 13.69 5.60 -7.28
C TYR A 31 12.57 6.31 -6.51
N SER A 32 11.57 5.56 -6.04
CA SER A 32 10.48 6.12 -5.26
C SER A 32 10.96 6.74 -3.95
N ASN A 33 10.31 7.83 -3.54
CA ASN A 33 10.62 8.47 -2.26
C ASN A 33 10.30 7.51 -1.11
N THR A 34 11.32 7.07 -0.37
CA THR A 34 11.16 6.15 0.77
C THR A 34 10.14 6.67 1.79
N GLY A 35 10.05 7.98 1.99
CA GLY A 35 9.05 8.59 2.88
C GLY A 35 7.62 8.42 2.38
N LEU A 36 7.38 8.38 1.06
CA LEU A 36 6.07 8.05 0.52
C LEU A 36 5.71 6.58 0.79
N LEU A 37 6.63 5.66 0.54
CA LEU A 37 6.44 4.23 0.81
C LEU A 37 6.08 3.97 2.28
N VAL A 38 6.84 4.56 3.22
CA VAL A 38 6.58 4.44 4.65
C VAL A 38 5.18 4.94 5.02
N ARG A 39 4.75 6.09 4.47
CA ARG A 39 3.41 6.62 4.74
C ARG A 39 2.30 5.69 4.20
N VAL A 40 2.49 5.08 3.03
CA VAL A 40 1.52 4.11 2.49
C VAL A 40 1.46 2.87 3.39
N MET A 41 2.60 2.32 3.81
CA MET A 41 2.66 1.17 4.73
C MET A 41 1.96 1.47 6.06
N ASP A 42 2.13 2.66 6.61
CA ASP A 42 1.47 3.10 7.84
C ASP A 42 -0.06 3.09 7.69
N GLN A 43 -0.59 3.64 6.59
CA GLN A 43 -2.04 3.61 6.33
C GLN A 43 -2.60 2.19 6.20
N VAL A 44 -1.85 1.27 5.58
CA VAL A 44 -2.25 -0.14 5.46
C VAL A 44 -2.28 -0.83 6.83
N ARG A 45 -1.28 -0.56 7.68
CA ARG A 45 -1.25 -1.10 9.05
C ARG A 45 -2.37 -0.53 9.92
N LEU A 46 -2.66 0.76 9.80
CA LEU A 46 -3.77 1.41 10.51
C LEU A 46 -5.14 0.85 10.09
N ALA A 47 -5.29 0.37 8.85
CA ALA A 47 -6.47 -0.39 8.40
C ALA A 47 -6.53 -1.84 8.97
N GLY A 48 -5.55 -2.22 9.79
CA GLY A 48 -5.46 -3.52 10.43
C GLY A 48 -4.97 -4.64 9.53
N ILE A 49 -4.25 -4.34 8.44
CA ILE A 49 -3.57 -5.35 7.62
C ILE A 49 -2.10 -5.40 8.00
N SER A 50 -1.64 -6.57 8.46
CA SER A 50 -0.25 -6.83 8.80
C SER A 50 0.52 -7.56 7.69
N ASN A 51 -0.18 -8.32 6.85
CA ASN A 51 0.43 -9.07 5.76
C ASN A 51 0.67 -8.16 4.55
N ILE A 52 1.84 -7.53 4.54
CA ILE A 52 2.27 -6.57 3.52
C ILE A 52 3.51 -7.13 2.83
N SER A 53 3.44 -7.29 1.51
CA SER A 53 4.60 -7.59 0.66
C SER A 53 5.02 -6.35 -0.12
N ILE A 54 6.32 -6.13 -0.27
CA ILE A 54 6.86 -4.98 -1.01
C ILE A 54 7.73 -5.51 -2.14
N SER A 55 7.53 -4.95 -3.33
CA SER A 55 8.36 -5.24 -4.50
C SER A 55 8.83 -3.93 -5.11
N ALA A 56 10.10 -3.87 -5.47
CA ALA A 56 10.64 -2.76 -6.24
C ALA A 56 10.54 -3.11 -7.72
N GLU A 57 9.91 -2.25 -8.51
CA GLU A 57 9.93 -2.34 -9.97
C GLU A 57 11.03 -1.42 -10.50
N MET A 58 11.93 -1.99 -11.29
CA MET A 58 12.93 -1.22 -12.01
C MET A 58 12.25 -0.68 -13.27
N SER A 59 11.94 0.62 -13.30
CA SER A 59 11.42 1.27 -14.50
C SER A 59 12.48 1.25 -15.61
N GLY A 60 12.57 0.13 -16.34
CA GLY A 60 13.60 -0.06 -17.37
C GLY A 60 13.61 -1.41 -18.09
N SER A 61 12.67 -2.33 -17.81
CA SER A 61 12.52 -3.58 -18.59
C SER A 61 11.45 -3.46 -19.68
#